data_AF-A0A5D4I9T8-F1
#
_entry.id   AF-A0A5D4I9T8-F1
#
_cell.length_a   1.000
_cell.length_b   1.000
_cell.length_c   1.000
_cell.angle_alpha   90.00
_cell.angle_beta   90.00
_cell.angle_gamma   90.00
#
_symmetry.space_group_name_H-M   'P 1'
#
loop_
_entity.id
_entity.type
_entity.pdbx_description
1 polymer ?
#
loop_
_entity_poly.entity_id
_entity_poly.type
_entity_poly.pdbx_seq_one_letter_code
_entity_poly.pdbx_strand_id
1 'polypeptide(L)'
;MSQHQWQGNPNISVASSPNLTPVVHINTPLAPGSKLDMSIPFAEFLGHRHTKDPETNPRSTDMTGPIRHVMKTLGTRLVLVDGIDRLDNAELKTAFDYFGYLADECNVSFVYCGPGSRDVVNDARRGKRPGSPDGGSGGIPTLAVLPIPYSTDDHTTFHEIVKAFDQHLRLHQHTPGDLLHLATHLHRRTGGYMKPLSLLICMAAQEAIETGAEAITEELLDDQLVGRFCDDPILQT
;
A
#
# COMPACT_ATOMS: atom_id res chain seq x y z
N MET A 1 23.96 34.66 -7.44
CA MET A 1 23.62 33.23 -7.20
C MET A 1 22.51 32.87 -8.16
N SER A 2 22.86 32.15 -9.23
CA SER A 2 21.98 31.92 -10.38
C SER A 2 20.98 30.81 -10.06
N GLN A 3 19.68 31.10 -10.17
CA GLN A 3 18.61 30.10 -10.09
C GLN A 3 18.71 29.17 -11.31
N HIS A 4 19.05 27.91 -11.09
CA HIS A 4 19.01 26.90 -12.13
C HIS A 4 17.55 26.44 -12.30
N GLN A 5 16.85 27.10 -13.21
CA GLN A 5 15.50 26.74 -13.61
C GLN A 5 15.56 25.42 -14.39
N TRP A 6 14.85 24.40 -13.92
CA TRP A 6 14.78 23.10 -14.59
C TRP A 6 14.05 23.27 -15.93
N GLN A 7 14.79 23.29 -17.04
CA GLN A 7 14.22 23.28 -18.38
C GLN A 7 13.87 21.83 -18.72
N GLY A 8 12.63 21.43 -18.44
CA GLY A 8 12.11 20.14 -18.88
C GLY A 8 12.28 19.99 -20.39
N ASN A 9 12.78 18.82 -20.82
CA ASN A 9 12.99 18.53 -22.23
C ASN A 9 11.64 18.52 -22.96
N PRO A 10 11.37 19.46 -23.90
CA PRO A 10 10.05 19.60 -24.54
C PRO A 10 9.71 18.47 -25.52
N ASN A 11 10.61 17.51 -25.75
CA ASN A 11 10.47 16.45 -26.75
C ASN A 11 10.08 15.07 -26.20
N ILE A 12 9.62 14.94 -24.95
CA ILE A 12 8.88 13.72 -24.56
C ILE A 12 7.42 13.90 -24.99
N SER A 13 7.18 13.94 -26.30
CA SER A 13 5.85 13.68 -26.81
C SER A 13 5.63 12.17 -26.66
N VAL A 14 4.96 11.76 -25.58
CA VAL A 14 4.32 10.44 -25.55
C VAL A 14 3.27 10.51 -26.66
N ALA A 15 3.60 9.97 -27.84
CA ALA A 15 2.64 9.87 -28.92
C ALA A 15 1.39 9.21 -28.35
N SER A 16 0.26 9.91 -28.40
CA SER A 16 -1.02 9.45 -27.89
C SER A 16 -1.57 8.37 -28.83
N SER A 17 -0.95 7.20 -28.79
CA SER A 17 -1.46 5.99 -29.41
C SER A 17 -2.62 5.51 -28.54
N PRO A 18 -3.79 5.15 -29.12
CA PRO A 18 -4.97 4.72 -28.36
C PRO A 18 -4.78 3.43 -27.55
N ASN A 19 -3.62 2.77 -27.68
CA ASN A 19 -3.26 1.52 -26.99
C ASN A 19 -2.07 1.69 -26.03
N LEU A 20 -1.84 2.88 -25.48
CA LEU A 20 -0.75 3.10 -24.53
C LEU A 20 -1.18 2.66 -23.11
N THR A 21 -0.38 1.81 -22.47
CA THR A 21 -0.52 1.46 -21.05
C THR A 21 0.76 1.89 -20.32
N PRO A 22 0.85 3.17 -19.91
CA PRO A 22 2.09 3.73 -19.38
C PRO A 22 2.42 3.19 -17.97
N VAL A 23 1.39 2.75 -17.24
CA VAL A 23 1.48 2.27 -15.86
C VAL A 23 0.90 0.86 -15.78
N VAL A 24 1.66 -0.06 -15.21
CA VAL A 24 1.20 -1.39 -14.79
C VAL A 24 1.07 -1.40 -13.27
N HIS A 25 -0.03 -1.90 -12.74
CA HIS A 25 -0.23 -2.07 -11.29
C HIS A 25 -0.46 -3.54 -10.96
N ILE A 26 0.38 -4.10 -10.10
CA ILE A 26 0.27 -5.49 -9.67
C ILE A 26 0.19 -5.57 -8.14
N ASN A 27 -0.49 -6.60 -7.66
CA ASN A 27 -0.43 -7.01 -6.26
C ASN A 27 0.57 -8.14 -6.10
N THR A 28 1.31 -8.12 -5.01
CA THR A 28 2.06 -9.29 -4.56
C THR A 28 1.08 -10.40 -4.17
N PRO A 29 1.28 -11.66 -4.64
CA PRO A 29 0.38 -12.77 -4.35
C PRO A 29 0.15 -12.99 -2.85
N LEU A 30 -1.09 -13.34 -2.46
CA LEU A 30 -1.51 -13.47 -1.05
C LEU A 30 -1.03 -14.77 -0.35
N ALA A 31 -0.51 -15.72 -1.10
CA ALA A 31 0.14 -16.93 -0.61
C ALA A 31 0.84 -17.55 -1.82
N PRO A 32 2.08 -17.15 -2.12
CA PRO A 32 2.81 -17.80 -3.20
C PRO A 32 2.91 -19.28 -2.83
N GLY A 33 2.52 -20.18 -3.75
CA GLY A 33 2.71 -21.60 -3.52
C GLY A 33 4.20 -21.92 -3.34
N SER A 34 4.57 -23.21 -3.32
CA SER A 34 5.96 -23.66 -3.12
C SER A 34 7.00 -23.11 -4.13
N LYS A 35 6.58 -22.35 -5.15
CA LYS A 35 7.43 -21.54 -6.02
C LYS A 35 6.73 -20.21 -6.33
N LEU A 36 7.32 -19.10 -5.89
CA LEU A 36 6.90 -17.76 -6.29
C LEU A 36 7.12 -17.56 -7.80
N ASP A 37 6.05 -17.25 -8.53
CA ASP A 37 6.08 -16.85 -9.94
C ASP A 37 5.55 -15.42 -10.09
N MET A 38 6.48 -14.46 -10.11
CA MET A 38 6.14 -13.04 -10.27
C MET A 38 5.67 -12.68 -11.68
N SER A 39 5.70 -13.60 -12.65
CA SER A 39 5.14 -13.33 -13.98
C SER A 39 3.61 -13.32 -13.96
N ILE A 40 2.97 -14.04 -13.03
CA ILE A 40 1.51 -14.18 -13.01
C ILE A 40 0.76 -12.88 -12.75
N PRO A 41 1.09 -12.07 -11.71
CA PRO A 41 0.37 -10.82 -11.48
C PRO A 41 0.41 -9.85 -12.67
N PHE A 42 1.52 -9.84 -13.41
CA PHE A 42 1.64 -9.03 -14.63
C PHE A 42 0.79 -9.61 -15.76
N ALA A 43 0.77 -10.92 -15.94
CA ALA A 43 -0.08 -11.58 -16.93
C ALA A 43 -1.57 -11.28 -16.66
N GLU A 44 -1.99 -11.37 -15.41
CA GLU A 44 -3.36 -11.02 -14.98
C GLU A 44 -3.69 -9.57 -15.29
N PHE A 45 -2.82 -8.62 -14.93
CA PHE A 45 -3.04 -7.20 -15.23
C PHE A 45 -3.15 -6.94 -16.74
N LEU A 46 -2.34 -7.60 -17.55
CA LEU A 46 -2.32 -7.45 -19.00
C LEU A 46 -3.39 -8.29 -19.72
N GLY A 47 -4.23 -9.04 -18.98
CA GLY A 47 -5.30 -9.87 -19.54
C GLY A 47 -4.81 -11.12 -20.26
N HIS A 48 -3.58 -11.58 -19.99
CA HIS A 48 -3.06 -12.82 -20.57
C HIS A 48 -3.58 -14.07 -19.86
N ARG A 49 -3.93 -15.07 -20.67
CA ARG A 49 -4.16 -16.45 -20.19
C ARG A 49 -2.82 -17.06 -19.82
N HIS A 50 -2.61 -17.34 -18.54
CA HIS A 50 -1.36 -17.88 -17.99
C HIS A 50 -1.45 -19.35 -17.55
N THR A 51 -2.66 -19.92 -17.57
CA THR A 51 -2.92 -21.34 -17.28
C THR A 51 -3.33 -22.05 -18.58
N LYS A 52 -2.68 -23.16 -18.93
CA LYS A 52 -2.91 -23.84 -20.23
C LYS A 52 -4.22 -24.61 -20.30
N ASP A 53 -4.81 -24.94 -19.16
CA ASP A 53 -6.16 -25.47 -19.02
C ASP A 53 -6.51 -25.43 -17.52
N PRO A 54 -7.40 -24.53 -17.06
CA PRO A 54 -7.69 -24.37 -15.63
C PRO A 54 -8.22 -25.64 -14.96
N GLU A 55 -8.88 -26.53 -15.72
CA GLU A 55 -9.51 -27.72 -15.18
C GLU A 55 -8.57 -28.93 -15.13
N THR A 56 -7.62 -29.04 -16.07
CA THR A 56 -6.74 -30.21 -16.19
C THR A 56 -5.29 -29.96 -15.82
N ASN A 57 -4.80 -28.71 -15.91
CA ASN A 57 -3.42 -28.37 -15.59
C ASN A 57 -3.33 -26.99 -14.92
N PRO A 58 -3.43 -26.94 -13.58
CA PRO A 58 -3.39 -25.70 -12.82
C PRO A 58 -2.00 -25.05 -12.78
N ARG A 59 -0.98 -25.60 -13.47
CA ARG A 59 0.36 -25.01 -13.47
C ARG A 59 0.39 -23.77 -14.36
N SER A 60 0.82 -22.67 -13.74
CA SER A 60 1.27 -21.45 -14.42
C SER A 60 2.29 -21.78 -15.51
N THR A 61 2.13 -21.17 -16.69
CA THR A 61 3.18 -21.08 -17.71
C THR A 61 4.01 -19.83 -17.43
N ASP A 62 5.34 -19.90 -17.59
CA ASP A 62 6.18 -18.69 -17.52
C ASP A 62 5.71 -17.64 -18.55
N MET A 63 5.25 -16.49 -18.04
CA MET A 63 4.70 -15.41 -18.85
C MET A 63 5.71 -14.30 -19.14
N THR A 64 6.96 -14.44 -18.70
CA THR A 64 8.00 -13.39 -18.80
C THR A 64 8.20 -12.90 -20.23
N GLY A 65 8.26 -13.81 -21.21
CA GLY A 65 8.40 -13.47 -22.62
C GLY A 65 7.25 -12.60 -23.16
N PRO A 66 6.00 -13.11 -23.10
CA PRO A 66 4.81 -12.37 -23.49
C PRO A 66 4.67 -11.00 -22.80
N ILE A 67 4.85 -10.94 -21.47
CA ILE A 67 4.71 -9.71 -20.70
C ILE A 67 5.70 -8.65 -21.17
N ARG A 68 6.98 -9.00 -21.34
CA ARG A 68 7.98 -8.06 -21.86
C ARG A 68 7.59 -7.50 -23.22
N HIS A 69 7.12 -8.35 -24.12
CA HIS A 69 6.69 -7.91 -25.45
C HIS A 69 5.53 -6.91 -25.35
N VAL A 70 4.51 -7.22 -24.54
CA VAL A 70 3.36 -6.33 -24.36
C VAL A 70 3.74 -5.03 -23.68
N MET A 71 4.50 -5.06 -22.58
CA MET A 71 4.96 -3.84 -21.89
C MET A 71 5.77 -2.92 -22.80
N LYS A 72 6.64 -3.49 -23.66
CA LYS A 72 7.40 -2.71 -24.66
C LYS A 72 6.48 -2.11 -25.72
N THR A 73 5.55 -2.90 -26.24
CA THR A 73 4.59 -2.48 -27.28
C THR A 73 3.61 -1.41 -26.79
N LEU A 74 3.10 -1.54 -25.57
CA LEU A 74 2.18 -0.59 -24.95
C LEU A 74 2.87 0.64 -24.36
N GLY A 75 4.20 0.72 -24.46
CA GLY A 75 4.97 1.87 -23.97
C GLY A 75 4.92 2.03 -22.44
N THR A 76 4.86 0.92 -21.70
CA THR A 76 4.93 0.96 -20.23
C THR A 76 6.23 1.62 -19.78
N ARG A 77 6.15 2.49 -18.76
CA ARG A 77 7.29 3.21 -18.18
C ARG A 77 7.34 3.12 -16.67
N LEU A 78 6.22 2.79 -16.03
CA LEU A 78 6.09 2.69 -14.59
C LEU A 78 5.38 1.39 -14.20
N VAL A 79 5.89 0.73 -13.16
CA VAL A 79 5.26 -0.42 -12.52
C VAL A 79 5.05 -0.09 -11.05
N LEU A 80 3.81 -0.20 -10.60
CA LEU A 80 3.42 -0.11 -9.20
C LEU A 80 3.26 -1.55 -8.66
N VAL A 81 3.99 -1.86 -7.60
CA VAL A 81 3.92 -3.18 -6.95
C VAL A 81 3.40 -3.00 -5.53
N ASP A 82 2.18 -3.44 -5.28
CA ASP A 82 1.53 -3.32 -3.98
C ASP A 82 1.70 -4.58 -3.13
N GLY A 83 1.72 -4.39 -1.81
CA GLY A 83 1.81 -5.45 -0.82
C GLY A 83 3.15 -6.19 -0.78
N ILE A 84 4.28 -5.52 -1.02
CA ILE A 84 5.60 -6.20 -1.00
C ILE A 84 5.97 -6.77 0.38
N ASP A 85 5.31 -6.30 1.44
CA ASP A 85 5.38 -6.81 2.80
C ASP A 85 4.81 -8.23 2.97
N ARG A 86 4.09 -8.73 1.97
CA ARG A 86 3.58 -10.11 1.93
C ARG A 86 4.63 -11.13 1.51
N LEU A 87 5.73 -10.70 0.88
CA LEU A 87 6.82 -11.57 0.48
C LEU A 87 7.58 -12.05 1.72
N ASP A 88 7.83 -13.35 1.81
CA ASP A 88 8.73 -13.86 2.84
C ASP A 88 10.21 -13.63 2.51
N ASN A 89 11.10 -13.83 3.48
CA ASN A 89 12.54 -13.62 3.29
C ASN A 89 13.17 -14.53 2.22
N ALA A 90 12.63 -15.74 2.02
CA ALA A 90 13.13 -16.66 1.01
C ALA A 90 12.73 -16.24 -0.41
N GLU A 91 11.61 -15.54 -0.53
CA GLU A 91 11.00 -15.04 -1.76
C GLU A 91 11.55 -13.70 -2.22
N LEU A 92 11.94 -12.82 -1.28
CA LEU A 92 12.40 -11.45 -1.57
C LEU A 92 13.46 -11.42 -2.68
N LYS A 93 14.48 -12.27 -2.58
CA LYS A 93 15.57 -12.28 -3.57
C LYS A 93 15.03 -12.62 -4.97
N THR A 94 14.20 -13.65 -5.07
CA THR A 94 13.61 -14.11 -6.33
C THR A 94 12.72 -13.03 -6.96
N ALA A 95 11.87 -12.39 -6.15
CA ALA A 95 10.98 -11.32 -6.60
C ALA A 95 11.76 -10.10 -7.11
N PHE A 96 12.75 -9.62 -6.34
CA PHE A 96 13.52 -8.43 -6.70
C PHE A 96 14.53 -8.67 -7.82
N ASP A 97 15.03 -9.90 -7.99
CA ASP A 97 15.77 -10.31 -9.19
C ASP A 97 14.88 -10.18 -10.43
N TYR A 98 13.64 -10.65 -10.36
CA TYR A 98 12.68 -10.54 -11.45
C TYR A 98 12.28 -9.09 -11.77
N PHE A 99 12.04 -8.26 -10.75
CA PHE A 99 11.76 -6.83 -10.95
C PHE A 99 12.94 -6.10 -11.57
N GLY A 100 14.17 -6.36 -11.11
CA GLY A 100 15.38 -5.78 -11.70
C GLY A 100 15.55 -6.18 -13.16
N TYR A 101 15.34 -7.46 -13.45
CA TYR A 101 15.35 -7.98 -14.81
C TYR A 101 14.35 -7.25 -15.73
N LEU A 102 13.09 -7.09 -15.29
CA LEU A 102 12.08 -6.37 -16.07
C LEU A 102 12.42 -4.86 -16.20
N ALA A 103 12.98 -4.24 -15.16
CA ALA A 103 13.39 -2.85 -15.20
C ALA A 103 14.41 -2.60 -16.32
N ASP A 104 15.44 -3.44 -16.38
CA ASP A 104 16.51 -3.36 -17.37
C ASP A 104 16.00 -3.71 -18.77
N GLU A 105 15.24 -4.79 -18.90
CA GLU A 105 14.75 -5.27 -20.20
C GLU A 105 13.71 -4.34 -20.82
N CYS A 106 12.77 -3.83 -20.03
CA CYS A 106 11.64 -3.04 -20.52
C CYS A 106 11.86 -1.53 -20.39
N ASN A 107 12.97 -1.07 -19.79
CA ASN A 107 13.23 0.32 -19.45
C ASN A 107 12.07 0.95 -18.64
N VAL A 108 11.70 0.28 -17.53
CA VAL A 108 10.61 0.68 -16.65
C VAL A 108 11.10 1.01 -15.25
N SER A 109 10.47 1.99 -14.61
CA SER A 109 10.71 2.33 -13.21
C SER A 109 9.72 1.59 -12.30
N PHE A 110 10.16 1.24 -11.10
CA PHE A 110 9.33 0.56 -10.10
C PHE A 110 9.05 1.45 -8.90
N VAL A 111 7.81 1.43 -8.42
CA VAL A 111 7.39 1.96 -7.12
C VAL A 111 6.84 0.79 -6.30
N TYR A 112 7.37 0.63 -5.09
CA TYR A 112 6.98 -0.45 -4.19
C TYR A 112 6.15 0.09 -3.03
N CYS A 113 4.97 -0.49 -2.83
CA CYS A 113 4.01 -0.11 -1.82
C CYS A 113 3.83 -1.25 -0.80
N GLY A 114 3.60 -0.87 0.45
CA GLY A 114 3.41 -1.81 1.55
C GLY A 114 3.96 -1.26 2.88
N PRO A 115 3.40 -1.67 4.02
CA PRO A 115 4.01 -1.44 5.33
C PRO A 115 5.50 -1.81 5.35
N GLY A 116 6.36 -0.89 5.80
CA GLY A 116 7.80 -1.16 5.89
C GLY A 116 8.50 -1.36 4.53
N SER A 117 7.87 -0.97 3.41
CA SER A 117 8.41 -1.17 2.05
C SER A 117 9.86 -0.70 1.89
N ARG A 118 10.24 0.41 2.53
CA ARG A 118 11.62 0.92 2.53
C ARG A 118 12.61 -0.13 3.02
N ASP A 119 12.31 -0.77 4.15
CA ASP A 119 13.22 -1.72 4.79
C ASP A 119 13.25 -3.03 4.00
N VAL A 120 12.08 -3.50 3.55
CA VAL A 120 11.95 -4.67 2.65
C VAL A 120 12.80 -4.50 1.38
N VAL A 121 12.72 -3.34 0.70
CA VAL A 121 13.50 -3.11 -0.52
C VAL A 121 14.99 -2.97 -0.20
N ASN A 122 15.35 -2.34 0.93
CA ASN A 122 16.74 -2.26 1.35
C ASN A 122 17.33 -3.65 1.59
N ASP A 123 16.59 -4.52 2.29
CA ASP A 123 16.98 -5.89 2.58
C ASP A 123 17.13 -6.72 1.30
N ALA A 124 16.17 -6.62 0.38
CA ALA A 124 16.25 -7.29 -0.92
C ALA A 124 17.42 -6.81 -1.81
N ARG A 125 17.97 -5.61 -1.54
CA ARG A 125 19.11 -5.03 -2.27
C ARG A 125 20.45 -5.17 -1.53
N ARG A 126 20.48 -5.73 -0.32
CA ARG A 126 21.74 -5.97 0.41
C ARG A 126 22.70 -6.81 -0.45
N GLY A 127 23.97 -6.39 -0.51
CA GLY A 127 25.02 -7.06 -1.29
C GLY A 127 25.06 -6.74 -2.79
N LYS A 128 24.07 -6.03 -3.36
CA LYS A 128 24.08 -5.60 -4.77
C LYS A 128 24.60 -4.18 -5.02
N ARG A 129 24.66 -3.34 -3.98
CA ARG A 129 25.19 -1.98 -4.08
C ARG A 129 26.66 -1.97 -3.66
N PRO A 130 27.56 -1.34 -4.44
CA PRO A 130 28.82 -0.87 -3.87
C PRO A 130 28.48 -0.05 -2.63
N GLY A 131 29.08 -0.39 -1.48
CA GLY A 131 28.93 0.45 -0.30
C GLY A 131 29.35 1.87 -0.66
N SER A 132 28.58 2.88 -0.25
CA SER A 132 29.11 4.23 -0.31
C SER A 132 30.38 4.27 0.54
N PRO A 133 31.46 4.94 0.10
CA PRO A 133 32.69 5.08 0.88
C PRO A 133 32.45 5.56 2.32
N ASP A 134 31.38 6.34 2.52
CA ASP A 134 31.01 6.94 3.80
C ASP A 134 29.98 6.11 4.61
N GLY A 135 29.74 4.85 4.23
CA GLY A 135 28.80 3.97 4.96
C GLY A 135 27.32 4.30 4.80
N GLY A 136 26.97 5.37 4.08
CA GLY A 136 25.59 5.70 3.74
C GLY A 136 25.07 4.79 2.63
N SER A 137 24.11 3.89 2.91
CA SER A 137 23.30 3.33 1.84
C SER A 137 22.51 4.49 1.23
N GLY A 138 22.81 4.88 -0.01
CA GLY A 138 22.02 5.89 -0.74
C GLY A 138 20.54 5.48 -0.63
N GLY A 139 19.77 6.21 0.17
CA GLY A 139 18.43 5.81 0.56
C GLY A 139 17.53 5.70 -0.66
N ILE A 140 16.60 4.76 -0.64
CA ILE A 140 15.53 4.73 -1.64
C ILE A 140 14.60 5.89 -1.34
N PRO A 141 14.30 6.79 -2.31
CA PRO A 141 13.28 7.81 -2.12
C PRO A 141 11.99 7.16 -1.63
N THR A 142 11.57 7.54 -0.42
CA THR A 142 10.45 6.90 0.28
C THR A 142 9.41 7.96 0.58
N LEU A 143 8.19 7.76 0.07
CA LEU A 143 7.02 8.49 0.53
C LEU A 143 6.41 7.71 1.69
N ALA A 144 6.49 8.27 2.89
CA ALA A 144 5.94 7.65 4.09
C ALA A 144 4.56 8.24 4.41
N VAL A 145 3.56 7.37 4.59
CA VAL A 145 2.29 7.74 5.21
C VAL A 145 2.46 7.54 6.70
N LEU A 146 2.64 8.65 7.42
CA LEU A 146 2.83 8.66 8.86
C LEU A 146 1.47 8.79 9.58
N PRO A 147 1.41 8.43 10.87
CA PRO A 147 0.20 8.66 11.66
C PRO A 147 -0.12 10.14 11.73
N ILE A 148 -1.40 10.47 11.73
CA ILE A 148 -1.84 11.84 11.84
C ILE A 148 -1.56 12.30 13.28
N PRO A 149 -0.78 13.38 13.46
CA PRO A 149 -0.50 13.89 14.79
C PRO A 149 -1.78 14.43 15.43
N TYR A 150 -1.79 14.43 16.76
CA TYR A 150 -2.83 15.06 17.54
C TYR A 150 -2.24 15.58 18.84
N SER A 151 -2.39 16.87 19.04
CA SER A 151 -2.00 17.57 20.26
C SER A 151 -2.93 18.77 20.45
N THR A 152 -2.82 19.45 21.59
CA THR A 152 -3.56 20.70 21.82
C THR A 152 -3.26 21.74 20.74
N ASP A 153 -2.02 21.78 20.25
CA ASP A 153 -1.53 22.81 19.33
C ASP A 153 -1.65 22.41 17.85
N ASP A 154 -1.79 21.11 17.56
CA ASP A 154 -1.89 20.53 16.22
C ASP A 154 -2.93 19.39 16.21
N HIS A 155 -4.19 19.74 16.00
CA HIS A 155 -5.33 18.80 15.94
C HIS A 155 -6.18 18.95 14.68
N THR A 156 -5.94 19.99 13.86
CA THR A 156 -6.82 20.39 12.75
C THR A 156 -6.99 19.28 11.73
N THR A 157 -5.90 18.68 11.26
CA THR A 157 -5.93 17.59 10.28
C THR A 157 -6.71 16.39 10.79
N PHE A 158 -6.50 16.00 12.06
CA PHE A 158 -7.21 14.87 12.64
C PHE A 158 -8.71 15.17 12.79
N HIS A 159 -9.08 16.38 13.23
CA HIS A 159 -10.47 16.81 13.33
C HIS A 159 -11.17 16.83 11.97
N GLU A 160 -10.51 17.27 10.91
CA GLU A 160 -11.06 17.23 9.54
C GLU A 160 -11.39 15.79 9.10
N ILE A 161 -10.50 14.84 9.43
CA ILE A 161 -10.70 13.42 9.14
C ILE A 161 -11.86 12.84 9.95
N VAL A 162 -11.88 13.09 11.27
CA VAL A 162 -12.98 12.63 12.14
C VAL A 162 -14.30 13.23 11.69
N LYS A 163 -14.32 14.50 11.29
CA LYS A 163 -15.50 15.17 10.74
C LYS A 163 -15.97 14.53 9.43
N ALA A 164 -15.05 14.10 8.56
CA ALA A 164 -15.43 13.39 7.35
C ALA A 164 -16.10 12.05 7.68
N PHE A 165 -15.60 11.28 8.67
CA PHE A 165 -16.27 10.06 9.14
C PHE A 165 -17.66 10.37 9.71
N ASP A 166 -17.76 11.36 10.60
CA ASP A 166 -18.98 11.80 11.25
C ASP A 166 -20.11 12.11 10.25
N GLN A 167 -19.78 12.83 9.16
CA GLN A 167 -20.73 13.20 8.11
C GLN A 167 -21.30 12.01 7.33
N HIS A 168 -20.57 10.90 7.29
CA HIS A 168 -20.98 9.68 6.60
C HIS A 168 -21.62 8.65 7.53
N LEU A 169 -21.62 8.91 8.84
CA LEU A 169 -22.24 8.03 9.83
C LEU A 169 -23.77 8.20 9.81
N ARG A 170 -24.49 7.08 9.74
CA ARG A 170 -25.95 7.03 9.58
C ARG A 170 -26.63 6.29 10.73
N LEU A 171 -26.23 6.61 11.95
CA LEU A 171 -26.88 6.07 13.15
C LEU A 171 -28.01 7.01 13.59
N HIS A 172 -29.12 6.45 14.06
CA HIS A 172 -30.34 7.21 14.31
C HIS A 172 -30.25 8.22 15.46
N GLN A 173 -29.45 7.94 16.49
CA GLN A 173 -29.26 8.82 17.65
C GLN A 173 -27.99 9.66 17.54
N HIS A 174 -27.22 9.52 16.46
CA HIS A 174 -25.99 10.26 16.22
C HIS A 174 -26.28 11.62 15.57
N THR A 175 -25.85 12.69 16.22
CA THR A 175 -25.94 14.06 15.72
C THR A 175 -24.63 14.43 15.03
N PRO A 176 -24.66 15.15 13.88
CA PRO A 176 -23.44 15.63 13.26
C PRO A 176 -22.61 16.48 14.24
N GLY A 177 -21.36 16.07 14.47
CA GLY A 177 -20.47 16.66 15.47
C GLY A 177 -20.13 15.71 16.63
N ASP A 178 -20.96 14.71 16.90
CA ASP A 178 -20.80 13.84 18.07
C ASP A 178 -19.47 13.09 18.05
N LEU A 179 -19.01 12.65 16.88
CA LEU A 179 -17.75 11.95 16.77
C LEU A 179 -16.53 12.86 17.00
N LEU A 180 -16.66 14.18 16.78
CA LEU A 180 -15.57 15.13 17.07
C LEU A 180 -15.34 15.27 18.58
N HIS A 181 -16.38 15.13 19.40
CA HIS A 181 -16.21 15.12 20.87
C HIS A 181 -15.35 13.94 21.34
N LEU A 182 -15.31 12.87 20.55
CA LEU A 182 -14.52 11.68 20.80
C LEU A 182 -13.13 11.73 20.13
N ALA A 183 -12.74 12.83 19.47
CA ALA A 183 -11.49 12.90 18.70
C ALA A 183 -10.24 12.57 19.54
N THR A 184 -10.15 13.09 20.77
CA THR A 184 -9.04 12.77 21.67
C THR A 184 -9.01 11.27 22.03
N HIS A 185 -10.17 10.68 22.28
CA HIS A 185 -10.30 9.26 22.60
C HIS A 185 -9.93 8.39 21.38
N LEU A 186 -10.47 8.71 20.20
CA LEU A 186 -10.17 8.05 18.94
C LEU A 186 -8.67 8.12 18.60
N HIS A 187 -8.03 9.27 18.80
CA HIS A 187 -6.59 9.39 18.58
C HIS A 187 -5.80 8.51 19.55
N ARG A 188 -6.11 8.55 20.85
CA ARG A 188 -5.48 7.69 21.86
C ARG A 188 -5.57 6.21 21.48
N ARG A 189 -6.74 5.76 21.05
CA ARG A 189 -7.01 4.35 20.69
C ARG A 189 -6.38 3.92 19.38
N THR A 190 -6.12 4.84 18.45
CA THR A 190 -5.65 4.50 17.10
C THR A 190 -4.19 4.90 16.86
N GLY A 191 -3.64 5.75 17.72
CA GLY A 191 -2.36 6.41 17.54
C GLY A 191 -2.29 7.30 16.30
N GLY A 192 -3.43 7.73 15.76
CA GLY A 192 -3.52 8.51 14.52
C GLY A 192 -3.36 7.70 13.23
N TYR A 193 -3.39 6.36 13.29
CA TYR A 193 -3.33 5.52 12.09
C TYR A 193 -4.72 5.40 11.44
N MET A 194 -4.80 5.69 10.14
CA MET A 194 -6.07 5.68 9.40
C MET A 194 -6.77 4.31 9.37
N LYS A 195 -6.02 3.21 9.22
CA LYS A 195 -6.62 1.87 9.17
C LYS A 195 -7.27 1.46 10.51
N PRO A 196 -6.57 1.51 11.66
CA PRO A 196 -7.19 1.33 12.96
C PRO A 196 -8.36 2.29 13.20
N LEU A 197 -8.24 3.57 12.84
CA LEU A 197 -9.31 4.55 13.00
C LEU A 197 -10.58 4.17 12.25
N SER A 198 -10.46 3.86 10.96
CA SER A 198 -11.59 3.44 10.13
C SER A 198 -12.23 2.16 10.67
N LEU A 199 -11.43 1.17 11.07
CA LEU A 199 -11.96 -0.09 11.61
C LEU A 199 -12.67 0.12 12.94
N LEU A 200 -12.07 0.88 13.85
CA LEU A 200 -12.65 1.18 15.16
C LEU A 200 -14.02 1.86 15.03
N ILE A 201 -14.11 2.90 14.19
CA ILE A 201 -15.38 3.61 13.94
C ILE A 201 -16.41 2.67 13.30
N CYS A 202 -16.02 1.89 12.30
CA CYS A 202 -16.93 0.97 11.62
C CYS A 202 -17.47 -0.12 12.55
N MET A 203 -16.63 -0.73 13.38
CA MET A 203 -17.08 -1.78 14.30
C MET A 203 -17.95 -1.22 15.42
N ALA A 204 -17.56 -0.06 16.01
CA ALA A 204 -18.41 0.61 16.98
C ALA A 204 -19.77 1.00 16.36
N ALA A 205 -19.79 1.46 15.11
CA ALA A 205 -21.06 1.74 14.42
C ALA A 205 -21.91 0.48 14.21
N GLN A 206 -21.29 -0.65 13.84
CA GLN A 206 -22.00 -1.92 13.69
C GLN A 206 -22.61 -2.37 15.03
N GLU A 207 -21.85 -2.32 16.11
CA GLU A 207 -22.35 -2.68 17.43
C GLU A 207 -23.44 -1.72 17.93
N ALA A 208 -23.32 -0.42 17.65
CA ALA A 208 -24.38 0.57 17.95
C ALA A 208 -25.71 0.21 17.27
N ILE A 209 -25.66 -0.29 16.03
CA ILE A 209 -26.83 -0.75 15.29
C ILE A 209 -27.36 -2.06 15.90
N GLU A 210 -26.49 -3.03 16.18
CA GLU A 210 -26.89 -4.33 16.71
C GLU A 210 -27.51 -4.25 18.11
N THR A 211 -27.01 -3.35 18.95
CA THR A 211 -27.50 -3.10 20.31
C THR A 211 -28.69 -2.13 20.35
N GLY A 212 -28.96 -1.41 19.25
CA GLY A 212 -29.99 -0.38 19.17
C GLY A 212 -29.61 0.95 19.87
N ALA A 213 -28.37 1.09 20.34
CA ALA A 213 -27.87 2.34 20.91
C ALA A 213 -27.84 3.46 19.85
N GLU A 214 -27.55 3.12 18.59
CA GLU A 214 -27.63 4.04 17.44
C GLU A 214 -26.82 5.34 17.61
N ALA A 215 -25.76 5.30 18.44
CA ALA A 215 -24.78 6.36 18.63
C ALA A 215 -23.44 5.75 19.05
N ILE A 216 -22.33 6.38 18.67
CA ILE A 216 -20.99 5.96 19.11
C ILE A 216 -20.66 6.69 20.42
N THR A 217 -20.25 5.94 21.45
CA THR A 217 -19.82 6.48 22.75
C THR A 217 -18.39 6.04 23.09
N GLU A 218 -17.78 6.63 24.12
CA GLU A 218 -16.44 6.20 24.58
C GLU A 218 -16.44 4.74 25.03
N GLU A 219 -17.50 4.30 25.72
CA GLU A 219 -17.65 2.93 26.21
C GLU A 219 -17.70 1.94 25.03
N LEU A 220 -18.51 2.25 24.02
CA LEU A 220 -18.63 1.42 22.83
C LEU A 220 -17.32 1.31 22.07
N LEU A 221 -16.55 2.41 22.01
CA LEU A 221 -15.21 2.37 21.46
C LEU A 221 -14.32 1.46 22.30
N ASP A 222 -14.30 1.59 23.63
CA ASP A 222 -13.48 0.80 24.56
C ASP A 222 -13.76 -0.70 24.54
N ASP A 223 -14.98 -1.10 24.22
CA ASP A 223 -15.33 -2.51 24.03
C ASP A 223 -14.77 -3.11 22.71
N GLN A 224 -14.37 -2.27 21.74
CA GLN A 224 -13.79 -2.75 20.49
C GLN A 224 -12.35 -3.26 20.66
N LEU A 225 -12.08 -4.47 20.18
CA LEU A 225 -10.73 -5.07 20.14
C LEU A 225 -9.81 -4.52 19.04
N VAL A 226 -10.15 -3.36 18.45
CA VAL A 226 -9.31 -2.67 17.47
C VAL A 226 -8.67 -1.44 18.08
N GLY A 227 -7.41 -1.23 17.74
CA GLY A 227 -6.65 -0.07 18.15
C GLY A 227 -5.19 -0.40 18.42
N ARG A 228 -4.52 0.53 19.07
CA ARG A 228 -3.24 0.31 19.73
C ARG A 228 -3.51 0.09 21.21
N PHE A 229 -3.15 -1.08 21.69
CA PHE A 229 -3.19 -1.41 23.10
C PHE A 229 -1.75 -1.32 23.62
N CYS A 230 -1.50 -0.41 24.56
CA CYS A 230 -0.20 -0.36 25.26
C CYS A 230 -0.01 -1.63 26.12
N ASP A 231 -1.11 -2.19 26.61
CA ASP A 231 -1.18 -3.43 27.36
C ASP A 231 -2.05 -4.44 26.59
N ASP A 232 -1.57 -4.90 25.42
CA ASP A 232 -2.30 -5.91 24.65
C ASP A 232 -2.25 -7.25 25.39
N PRO A 233 -3.38 -7.79 25.89
CA PRO A 233 -3.39 -9.05 26.62
C PRO A 233 -2.92 -10.24 25.76
N ILE A 234 -2.98 -10.13 24.42
CA ILE A 234 -2.50 -11.16 23.49
C ILE A 234 -0.97 -11.12 23.34
N LEU A 235 -0.34 -9.96 23.59
CA LEU A 235 1.12 -9.81 23.57
C LEU A 235 1.78 -10.16 24.92
N GLN A 236 0.99 -10.48 25.95
CA GLN A 236 1.49 -10.89 27.28
C GLN A 236 1.53 -12.41 27.51
N THR A 237 1.23 -13.22 26.48
CA THR A 237 1.36 -14.70 26.52
C THR A 237 2.60 -15.21 25.82
#